data_AF-A0A147B7Y7-F1
#
_entry.id   AF-A0A147B7Y7-F1
#
_cell.length_a   1.000
_cell.length_b   1.000
_cell.length_c   1.000
_cell.angle_alpha   90.00
_cell.angle_beta   90.00
_cell.angle_gamma   90.00
#
_symmetry.space_group_name_H-M   'P 1'
#
loop_
_entity.id
_entity.type
_entity.pdbx_description
1 polymer ?
#
loop_
_entity_poly.entity_id
_entity_poly.type
_entity_poly.pdbx_seq_one_letter_code
_entity_poly.pdbx_strand_id
1 'polypeptide(L)'
;VEIDIGYKTYGPDDLERHSNFAPVEVTPGNTTSHVLNLDFTYKGDTKTRTIRTELQVTYTRDLLKHWVRFYYDRSPFRDDELNHDVLCLDTSATFPPVHWEKYSNIATFYQGSTIEAKANLAFGADCSQGSAITLRGTYEHTGADAEEIEDLASGQPPSRNRFKQNILRRLYEKCRSYQEQGVPKNYFCTKYLYQSSRLGKLNLDIEYHNLNPLHIPALHALHHHSKKHPGFFSTLLSHMHGTDGNLHAVSQVPAHKQPHHVRGSSSPRGRSRLPPRTCPRLHASSGTSSIPYPRVHQLAGVLVILQTRAL
;
A
#
# COMPACT_ATOMS: atom_id res chain seq x y z
N VAL A 1 24.85 15.00 -26.18
CA VAL A 1 23.79 14.42 -25.34
C VAL A 1 22.47 14.97 -25.83
N GLU A 2 21.49 14.12 -26.03
CA GLU A 2 20.16 14.44 -26.53
C GLU A 2 19.16 14.01 -25.48
N ILE A 3 18.21 14.87 -25.16
CA ILE A 3 17.18 14.65 -24.14
C ILE A 3 15.84 14.94 -24.81
N ASP A 4 14.97 13.94 -24.83
CA ASP A 4 13.59 14.07 -25.29
C ASP A 4 12.63 13.88 -24.11
N ILE A 5 11.68 14.78 -23.99
CA ILE A 5 10.68 14.80 -22.92
C ILE A 5 9.32 14.93 -23.59
N GLY A 6 8.56 13.85 -23.55
CA GLY A 6 7.21 13.78 -24.12
C GLY A 6 6.16 13.68 -23.02
N TYR A 7 5.09 14.46 -23.12
CA TYR A 7 3.91 14.28 -22.29
C TYR A 7 2.67 14.17 -23.17
N LYS A 8 1.85 13.14 -22.94
CA LYS A 8 0.60 12.92 -23.67
C LYS A 8 -0.49 12.44 -22.74
N THR A 9 -1.70 12.91 -22.99
CA THR A 9 -2.92 12.43 -22.34
C THR A 9 -3.69 11.59 -23.35
N TYR A 10 -4.21 10.45 -22.91
CA TYR A 10 -5.10 9.58 -23.68
C TYR A 10 -6.45 9.50 -22.99
N GLY A 11 -7.52 9.80 -23.71
CA GLY A 11 -8.89 9.63 -23.29
C GLY A 11 -9.47 8.27 -23.66
N PRO A 12 -10.78 8.08 -23.37
CA PRO A 12 -11.52 6.87 -23.74
C PRO A 12 -11.66 6.66 -25.25
N ASP A 13 -11.70 7.76 -26.01
CA ASP A 13 -11.97 7.74 -27.45
C ASP A 13 -10.69 7.65 -28.31
N ASP A 14 -9.51 7.66 -27.69
CA ASP A 14 -8.25 7.54 -28.39
C ASP A 14 -8.01 6.09 -28.85
N LEU A 15 -8.09 5.88 -30.18
CA LEU A 15 -7.94 4.58 -30.84
C LEU A 15 -6.52 4.00 -30.73
N GLU A 16 -5.50 4.86 -30.64
CA GLU A 16 -4.10 4.44 -30.56
C GLU A 16 -3.43 5.00 -29.30
N ARG A 17 -3.09 4.09 -28.39
CA ARG A 17 -2.25 4.37 -27.22
C ARG A 17 -0.83 3.90 -27.52
N HIS A 18 0.09 4.84 -27.69
CA HIS A 18 1.51 4.50 -27.81
C HIS A 18 2.09 4.34 -26.41
N SER A 19 2.57 3.14 -26.12
CA SER A 19 3.25 2.80 -24.89
C SER A 19 4.31 1.76 -25.21
N ASN A 20 5.50 1.92 -24.65
CA ASN A 20 6.53 0.88 -24.70
C ASN A 20 6.22 -0.27 -23.73
N PHE A 21 5.11 -0.17 -23.00
CA PHE A 21 4.65 -1.11 -21.99
C PHE A 21 3.67 -2.13 -22.58
N ALA A 22 3.95 -3.42 -22.42
CA ALA A 22 2.93 -4.46 -22.57
C ALA A 22 2.27 -4.66 -21.19
N PRO A 23 1.06 -4.13 -20.93
CA PRO A 23 0.46 -4.21 -19.61
C PRO A 23 0.09 -5.65 -19.24
N VAL A 24 0.26 -6.00 -17.97
CA VAL A 24 -0.13 -7.33 -17.44
C VAL A 24 -1.65 -7.40 -17.28
N GLU A 25 -2.29 -6.27 -16.95
CA GLU A 25 -3.74 -6.15 -16.80
C GLU A 25 -4.33 -5.26 -17.90
N VAL A 26 -5.33 -5.77 -18.63
CA VAL A 26 -6.01 -5.02 -19.69
C VAL A 26 -6.76 -3.84 -19.08
N THR A 27 -6.37 -2.64 -19.49
CA THR A 27 -7.06 -1.41 -19.10
C THR A 27 -8.40 -1.32 -19.84
N PRO A 28 -9.54 -1.13 -19.16
CA PRO A 28 -10.82 -0.97 -19.84
C PRO A 28 -10.87 0.34 -20.66
N GLY A 29 -11.71 0.37 -21.70
CA GLY A 29 -11.81 1.50 -22.62
C GLY A 29 -12.33 2.80 -21.99
N ASN A 30 -12.98 2.74 -20.82
CA ASN A 30 -13.52 3.92 -20.12
C ASN A 30 -12.50 4.63 -19.20
N THR A 31 -11.25 4.73 -19.64
CA THR A 31 -10.13 5.22 -18.83
C THR A 31 -9.47 6.45 -19.43
N THR A 32 -8.94 7.30 -18.55
CA THR A 32 -8.02 8.40 -18.90
C THR A 32 -6.61 8.03 -18.45
N SER A 33 -5.62 8.25 -19.32
CA SER A 33 -4.22 7.95 -19.06
C SER A 33 -3.35 9.19 -19.28
N HIS A 34 -2.42 9.42 -18.35
CA HIS A 34 -1.34 10.38 -18.49
C HIS A 34 -0.06 9.61 -18.71
N VAL A 35 0.70 9.96 -19.76
CA VAL A 35 1.96 9.30 -20.11
C VAL A 35 3.05 10.36 -20.18
N LEU A 36 4.12 10.15 -19.43
CA LEU A 36 5.36 10.93 -19.45
C LEU A 36 6.49 10.03 -19.95
N ASN A 37 7.13 10.43 -21.04
CA ASN A 37 8.33 9.79 -21.58
C ASN A 37 9.54 10.68 -21.33
N LEU A 38 10.63 10.10 -20.86
CA LEU A 38 11.94 10.77 -20.78
C LEU A 38 12.98 9.86 -21.40
N ASP A 39 13.53 10.29 -22.52
CA ASP A 39 14.53 9.56 -23.28
C ASP A 39 15.84 10.34 -23.31
N PHE A 40 16.92 9.70 -22.89
CA PHE A 40 18.27 10.24 -22.90
C PHE A 40 19.10 9.44 -23.87
N THR A 41 19.72 10.13 -24.83
CA THR A 41 20.66 9.53 -25.77
C THR A 41 22.03 10.18 -25.66
N TYR A 42 23.04 9.36 -25.38
CA TYR A 42 24.44 9.74 -25.36
C TYR A 42 25.15 9.11 -26.56
N LYS A 43 25.46 9.92 -27.57
CA LYS A 43 26.25 9.51 -28.74
C LYS A 43 27.72 9.78 -28.42
N GLY A 44 28.52 8.73 -28.26
CA GLY A 44 29.97 8.81 -28.22
C GLY A 44 30.58 8.40 -29.57
N ASP A 45 31.90 8.49 -29.69
CA ASP A 45 32.60 8.25 -30.97
C ASP A 45 32.44 6.81 -31.50
N THR A 46 32.26 5.83 -30.60
CA THR A 46 32.20 4.40 -30.95
C THR A 46 30.90 3.71 -30.55
N LYS A 47 30.12 4.27 -29.61
CA LYS A 47 28.89 3.67 -29.09
C LYS A 47 27.84 4.75 -28.81
N THR A 48 26.60 4.42 -29.12
CA THR A 48 25.44 5.18 -28.65
C THR A 48 24.85 4.47 -27.44
N ARG A 49 24.62 5.22 -26.36
CA ARG A 49 24.01 4.74 -25.12
C ARG A 49 22.67 5.42 -24.92
N THR A 50 21.67 4.69 -24.45
CA THR A 50 20.31 5.19 -24.26
C THR A 50 19.78 4.84 -22.88
N ILE A 51 18.99 5.75 -22.32
CA ILE A 51 18.09 5.50 -21.19
C ILE A 51 16.71 5.93 -21.64
N ARG A 52 15.74 5.04 -21.59
CA ARG A 52 14.33 5.32 -21.90
C ARG A 52 13.51 5.09 -20.67
N THR A 53 12.62 6.02 -20.39
CA THR A 53 11.72 5.91 -19.25
C THR A 53 10.32 6.32 -19.64
N GLU A 54 9.33 5.55 -19.19
CA GLU A 54 7.92 5.86 -19.37
C GLU A 54 7.21 5.74 -18.02
N LEU A 55 6.50 6.78 -17.62
CA LEU A 55 5.59 6.76 -16.47
C LEU A 55 4.16 6.97 -16.99
N GLN A 56 3.31 5.98 -16.76
CA GLN A 56 1.90 6.01 -17.11
C GLN A 56 1.04 5.96 -15.85
N VAL A 57 0.12 6.92 -15.71
CA VAL A 57 -0.91 6.93 -14.67
C VAL A 57 -2.27 6.85 -15.36
N THR A 58 -3.02 5.80 -15.09
CA THR A 58 -4.33 5.56 -15.69
C THR A 58 -5.40 5.43 -14.63
N TYR A 59 -6.60 5.93 -14.92
CA TYR A 59 -7.73 5.80 -14.00
C TYR A 59 -9.07 5.69 -14.74
N THR A 60 -10.04 5.04 -14.11
CA THR A 60 -11.43 5.01 -14.57
C THR A 60 -12.12 6.34 -14.33
N ARG A 61 -13.17 6.65 -15.12
CA ARG A 61 -13.95 7.90 -14.98
C ARG A 61 -14.54 8.11 -13.59
N ASP A 62 -14.91 7.04 -12.90
CA ASP A 62 -15.44 7.06 -11.52
C ASP A 62 -14.36 7.19 -10.44
N LEU A 63 -13.07 7.17 -10.82
CA LEU A 63 -11.92 7.22 -9.93
C LEU A 63 -11.89 6.07 -8.91
N LEU A 64 -12.50 4.93 -9.24
CA LEU A 64 -12.46 3.75 -8.38
C LEU A 64 -11.34 2.79 -8.74
N LYS A 65 -10.82 2.84 -9.96
CA LYS A 65 -9.69 2.01 -10.37
C LYS A 65 -8.57 2.86 -10.91
N HIS A 66 -7.37 2.55 -10.46
CA HIS A 66 -6.17 3.25 -10.85
C HIS A 66 -5.08 2.27 -11.20
N TRP A 67 -4.26 2.65 -12.18
CA TRP A 67 -3.05 1.94 -12.55
C TRP A 67 -1.90 2.94 -12.56
N VAL A 68 -0.75 2.52 -12.03
CA VAL A 68 0.52 3.23 -12.23
C VAL A 68 1.51 2.25 -12.81
N ARG A 69 2.05 2.60 -13.97
CA ARG A 69 3.01 1.80 -14.71
C ARG A 69 4.28 2.58 -14.93
N PHE A 70 5.40 1.92 -14.74
CA PHE A 70 6.71 2.52 -14.94
C PHE A 70 7.60 1.56 -15.72
N TYR A 71 8.22 2.09 -16.75
CA TYR A 71 9.19 1.40 -17.59
C TYR A 71 10.50 2.15 -17.53
N TYR A 72 11.57 1.38 -17.41
CA TYR A 72 12.93 1.86 -17.53
C TYR A 72 13.72 0.87 -18.37
N ASP A 73 14.38 1.37 -19.40
CA ASP A 73 15.24 0.59 -20.29
C ASP A 73 16.55 1.35 -20.49
N ARG A 74 17.65 0.71 -20.10
CA ARG A 74 18.99 1.25 -20.25
C ARG A 74 19.82 0.31 -21.12
N SER A 75 20.43 0.86 -22.18
CA SER A 75 21.41 0.12 -22.96
C SER A 75 22.64 -0.25 -22.11
N PRO A 76 23.51 -1.17 -22.54
CA PRO A 76 24.82 -1.35 -21.93
C PRO A 76 25.61 -0.03 -21.84
N PHE A 77 26.11 0.32 -20.65
CA PHE A 77 27.01 1.46 -20.43
C PHE A 77 28.45 1.00 -20.27
N ARG A 78 28.64 -0.18 -19.67
CA ARG A 78 29.96 -0.79 -19.45
C ARG A 78 30.22 -1.86 -20.50
N ASP A 79 31.49 -2.19 -20.72
CA ASP A 79 31.88 -3.18 -21.75
C ASP A 79 31.60 -4.63 -21.31
N ASP A 80 31.42 -4.87 -20.01
CA ASP A 80 31.01 -6.15 -19.42
C ASP A 80 29.48 -6.38 -19.47
N GLU A 81 28.71 -5.36 -19.86
CA GLU A 81 27.27 -5.45 -20.05
C GLU A 81 26.95 -5.84 -21.50
N LEU A 82 26.26 -6.97 -21.70
CA LEU A 82 25.89 -7.45 -23.04
C LEU A 82 24.44 -7.11 -23.41
N ASN A 83 23.56 -7.04 -22.42
CA ASN A 83 22.13 -6.84 -22.59
C ASN A 83 21.68 -5.52 -21.97
N HIS A 84 20.49 -5.08 -22.37
CA HIS A 84 19.82 -3.97 -21.72
C HIS A 84 19.44 -4.32 -20.28
N ASP A 85 19.45 -3.31 -19.40
CA ASP A 85 18.88 -3.39 -18.07
C ASP A 85 17.47 -2.80 -18.11
N VAL A 86 16.48 -3.69 -18.01
CA VAL A 86 15.07 -3.34 -18.09
C VAL A 86 14.41 -3.53 -16.71
N LEU A 87 13.59 -2.56 -16.33
CA LEU A 87 12.77 -2.56 -15.11
C LEU A 87 11.34 -2.17 -15.47
N CYS A 88 10.38 -3.02 -15.11
CA CYS A 88 8.97 -2.83 -15.40
C CYS A 88 8.17 -2.94 -14.11
N LEU A 89 7.35 -1.94 -13.81
CA LEU A 89 6.44 -1.91 -12.68
C LEU A 89 5.03 -1.72 -13.21
N ASP A 90 4.13 -2.64 -12.92
CA ASP A 90 2.69 -2.53 -13.21
C ASP A 90 1.92 -2.62 -11.89
N THR A 91 1.30 -1.53 -11.47
CA THR A 91 0.49 -1.48 -10.24
C THR A 91 -0.95 -1.17 -10.56
N SER A 92 -1.86 -1.76 -9.79
CA SER A 92 -3.27 -1.40 -9.82
C SER A 92 -3.86 -1.32 -8.42
N ALA A 93 -4.83 -0.42 -8.24
CA ALA A 93 -5.59 -0.26 -7.02
C ALA A 93 -7.08 -0.10 -7.36
N THR A 94 -7.93 -0.89 -6.70
CA THR A 94 -9.39 -0.85 -6.83
C THR A 94 -10.01 -0.44 -5.49
N PHE A 95 -10.71 0.67 -5.50
CA PHE A 95 -11.44 1.23 -4.38
C PHE A 95 -12.89 0.76 -4.40
N PRO A 96 -13.50 0.55 -3.22
CA PRO A 96 -14.90 0.16 -3.15
C PRO A 96 -15.80 1.33 -3.58
N PRO A 97 -16.90 1.07 -4.30
CA PRO A 97 -17.85 2.11 -4.67
C PRO A 97 -18.53 2.71 -3.44
N VAL A 98 -18.85 4.00 -3.51
CA VAL A 98 -19.55 4.70 -2.44
C VAL A 98 -21.06 4.53 -2.61
N HIS A 99 -21.68 3.88 -1.63
CA HIS A 99 -23.11 3.59 -1.58
C HIS A 99 -23.85 4.66 -0.75
N TRP A 100 -24.15 5.81 -1.35
CA TRP A 100 -24.80 6.93 -0.66
C TRP A 100 -26.19 6.60 -0.10
N GLU A 101 -26.87 5.60 -0.64
CA GLU A 101 -28.11 5.03 -0.10
C GLU A 101 -27.96 4.55 1.35
N LYS A 102 -26.75 4.09 1.73
CA LYS A 102 -26.44 3.67 3.10
C LYS A 102 -26.32 4.84 4.07
N TYR A 103 -26.33 6.10 3.61
CA TYR A 103 -26.23 7.26 4.49
C TYR A 103 -27.36 7.31 5.54
N SER A 104 -28.54 6.77 5.20
CA SER A 104 -29.66 6.60 6.12
C SER A 104 -29.32 5.77 7.37
N ASN A 105 -28.42 4.78 7.22
CA ASN A 105 -27.81 4.04 8.29
C ASN A 105 -26.29 4.25 8.26
N ILE A 106 -25.85 5.41 8.75
CA ILE A 106 -24.45 5.81 8.73
C ILE A 106 -23.49 4.78 9.34
N ALA A 107 -23.96 3.92 10.26
CA ALA A 107 -23.13 2.85 10.86
C ALA A 107 -22.58 1.89 9.79
N THR A 108 -23.40 1.52 8.80
CA THR A 108 -23.06 0.51 7.78
C THR A 108 -22.32 1.08 6.57
N PHE A 109 -22.11 2.40 6.53
CA PHE A 109 -21.63 3.10 5.33
C PHE A 109 -20.31 2.53 4.79
N TYR A 110 -19.34 2.29 5.68
CA TYR A 110 -18.04 1.71 5.35
C TYR A 110 -17.87 0.26 5.81
N GLN A 111 -18.94 -0.40 6.27
CA GLN A 111 -18.85 -1.77 6.75
C GLN A 111 -18.32 -2.71 5.64
N GLY A 112 -17.26 -3.46 5.96
CA GLY A 112 -16.64 -4.39 5.02
C GLY A 112 -15.92 -3.74 3.84
N SER A 113 -15.55 -2.46 3.95
CA SER A 113 -14.82 -1.78 2.87
C SER A 113 -13.42 -2.33 2.73
N THR A 114 -13.07 -2.70 1.50
CA THR A 114 -11.76 -3.24 1.14
C THR A 114 -11.22 -2.53 -0.08
N ILE A 115 -9.95 -2.10 -0.03
CA ILE A 115 -9.21 -1.67 -1.22
C ILE A 115 -8.34 -2.85 -1.65
N GLU A 116 -8.45 -3.24 -2.91
CA GLU A 116 -7.58 -4.25 -3.51
C GLU A 116 -6.40 -3.56 -4.19
N ALA A 117 -5.18 -4.04 -3.96
CA ALA A 117 -3.97 -3.53 -4.58
C ALA A 117 -3.16 -4.68 -5.17
N LYS A 118 -2.62 -4.47 -6.37
CA LYS A 118 -1.70 -5.39 -7.04
C LYS A 118 -0.46 -4.63 -7.50
N ALA A 119 0.69 -5.26 -7.48
CA ALA A 119 1.90 -4.74 -8.09
C ALA A 119 2.74 -5.88 -8.65
N ASN A 120 3.18 -5.74 -9.89
CA ASN A 120 4.13 -6.65 -10.52
C ASN A 120 5.39 -5.86 -10.83
N LEU A 121 6.53 -6.34 -10.34
CA LEU A 121 7.85 -5.78 -10.60
C LEU A 121 8.65 -6.83 -11.35
N ALA A 122 9.11 -6.51 -12.56
CA ALA A 122 9.99 -7.35 -13.36
C ALA A 122 11.32 -6.62 -13.61
N PHE A 123 12.43 -7.35 -13.53
CA PHE A 123 13.76 -6.85 -13.80
C PHE A 123 14.58 -7.90 -14.57
N GLY A 124 15.26 -7.46 -15.62
CA GLY A 124 16.07 -8.36 -16.45
C GLY A 124 16.40 -7.75 -17.81
N ALA A 125 16.57 -8.62 -18.81
CA ALA A 125 16.79 -8.20 -20.19
C ALA A 125 15.51 -7.67 -20.86
N ASP A 126 14.34 -8.11 -20.37
CA ASP A 126 13.03 -7.64 -20.79
C ASP A 126 12.01 -7.75 -19.62
N CYS A 127 10.77 -7.30 -19.82
CA CYS A 127 9.72 -7.34 -18.78
C CYS A 127 9.16 -8.74 -18.49
N SER A 128 9.51 -9.76 -19.27
CA SER A 128 8.96 -11.12 -19.24
C SER A 128 9.97 -12.18 -18.78
N GLN A 129 11.26 -11.91 -18.97
CA GLN A 129 12.37 -12.80 -18.70
C GLN A 129 13.29 -12.16 -17.65
N GLY A 130 13.37 -12.79 -16.47
CA GLY A 130 14.26 -12.33 -15.41
C GLY A 130 13.68 -12.53 -14.02
N SER A 131 14.06 -11.65 -13.10
CA SER A 131 13.56 -11.62 -11.73
C SER A 131 12.18 -10.96 -11.69
N ALA A 132 11.25 -11.57 -10.99
CA ALA A 132 9.89 -11.04 -10.82
C ALA A 132 9.46 -11.02 -9.35
N ILE A 133 8.74 -9.98 -8.95
CA ILE A 133 8.04 -9.88 -7.66
C ILE A 133 6.60 -9.46 -7.93
N THR A 134 5.67 -10.33 -7.54
CA THR A 134 4.23 -10.10 -7.60
C THR A 134 3.71 -9.85 -6.19
N LEU A 135 2.97 -8.77 -6.03
CA LEU A 135 2.35 -8.35 -4.79
C LEU A 135 0.83 -8.33 -4.98
N ARG A 136 0.09 -8.97 -4.08
CA ARG A 136 -1.37 -8.93 -4.02
C ARG A 136 -1.76 -8.58 -2.61
N GLY A 137 -2.45 -7.47 -2.43
CA GLY A 137 -2.81 -7.00 -1.10
C GLY A 137 -4.22 -6.47 -0.99
N THR A 138 -4.73 -6.51 0.24
CA THR A 138 -5.97 -5.87 0.63
C THR A 138 -5.72 -4.90 1.78
N TYR A 139 -6.30 -3.71 1.66
CA TYR A 139 -6.42 -2.77 2.76
C TYR A 139 -7.83 -2.85 3.32
N GLU A 140 -7.93 -3.07 4.63
CA GLU A 140 -9.17 -3.28 5.38
C GLU A 140 -9.16 -2.45 6.67
N HIS A 141 -10.30 -2.36 7.35
CA HIS A 141 -10.34 -1.88 8.73
C HIS A 141 -9.45 -2.73 9.64
N THR A 142 -8.90 -2.11 10.68
CA THR A 142 -8.26 -2.89 11.76
C THR A 142 -9.32 -3.76 12.44
N GLY A 143 -8.92 -4.87 13.07
CA GLY A 143 -9.89 -5.75 13.75
C GLY A 143 -10.76 -5.01 14.78
N ALA A 144 -10.18 -4.04 15.50
CA ALA A 144 -10.91 -3.22 16.47
C ALA A 144 -11.86 -2.21 15.80
N ASP A 145 -11.47 -1.59 14.69
CA ASP A 145 -12.33 -0.66 13.96
C ASP A 145 -13.49 -1.43 13.28
N ALA A 146 -13.22 -2.61 12.73
CA ALA A 146 -14.21 -3.48 12.10
C ALA A 146 -15.25 -4.01 13.11
N GLU A 147 -14.79 -4.54 14.25
CA GLU A 147 -15.63 -5.01 15.36
C GLU A 147 -16.56 -3.89 15.82
N GLU A 148 -16.03 -2.68 16.00
CA GLU A 148 -16.87 -1.55 16.41
C GLU A 148 -17.90 -1.19 15.34
N ILE A 149 -17.50 -1.06 14.07
CA ILE A 149 -18.44 -0.74 12.98
C ILE A 149 -19.59 -1.76 12.94
N GLU A 150 -19.28 -3.05 13.11
CA GLU A 150 -20.26 -4.13 13.16
C GLU A 150 -21.18 -4.04 14.39
N ASP A 151 -20.62 -3.75 15.57
CA ASP A 151 -21.40 -3.49 16.79
C ASP A 151 -22.35 -2.30 16.61
N LEU A 152 -21.89 -1.23 15.95
CA LEU A 152 -22.71 -0.05 15.67
C LEU A 152 -23.87 -0.39 14.73
N ALA A 153 -23.56 -1.13 13.66
CA ALA A 153 -24.53 -1.57 12.66
C ALA A 153 -25.59 -2.49 13.26
N SER A 154 -25.19 -3.35 14.19
CA SER A 154 -26.06 -4.33 14.87
C SER A 154 -26.78 -3.76 16.09
N GLY A 155 -26.55 -2.50 16.46
CA GLY A 155 -27.14 -1.87 17.64
C GLY A 155 -26.65 -2.43 18.97
N GLN A 156 -25.48 -3.10 18.98
CA GLN A 156 -24.90 -3.67 20.18
C GLN A 156 -24.38 -2.57 21.12
N PRO A 157 -24.47 -2.77 22.45
CA PRO A 157 -23.90 -1.87 23.42
C PRO A 157 -22.36 -1.90 23.35
N PRO A 158 -21.68 -0.84 23.81
CA PRO A 158 -20.22 -0.80 23.79
C PRO A 158 -19.63 -1.99 24.55
N SER A 159 -18.52 -2.52 24.01
CA SER A 159 -17.73 -3.56 24.66
C SER A 159 -17.50 -3.25 26.15
N ARG A 160 -17.68 -4.25 27.02
CA ARG A 160 -17.43 -4.13 28.47
C ARG A 160 -15.99 -3.76 28.82
N ASN A 161 -15.08 -3.82 27.84
CA ASN A 161 -13.72 -3.37 28.02
C ASN A 161 -13.64 -1.83 28.08
N ARG A 162 -13.71 -1.29 29.30
CA ARG A 162 -13.63 0.16 29.60
C ARG A 162 -12.37 0.85 29.07
N PHE A 163 -11.34 0.09 28.70
CA PHE A 163 -10.10 0.61 28.10
C PHE A 163 -10.20 0.78 26.57
N LYS A 164 -11.21 0.18 25.91
CA LYS A 164 -11.55 0.47 24.51
C LYS A 164 -12.42 1.74 24.47
N GLN A 165 -11.82 2.91 24.71
CA GLN A 165 -12.51 4.17 24.38
C GLN A 165 -12.53 4.32 22.86
N ASN A 166 -13.61 3.88 22.22
CA ASN A 166 -13.71 3.92 20.77
C ASN A 166 -14.23 5.29 20.29
N ILE A 167 -13.37 6.01 19.55
CA ILE A 167 -13.72 7.28 18.94
C ILE A 167 -14.90 7.14 17.96
N LEU A 168 -15.01 5.99 17.26
CA LEU A 168 -16.08 5.72 16.30
C LEU A 168 -17.45 5.70 16.98
N ARG A 169 -17.59 4.96 18.09
CA ARG A 169 -18.82 4.92 18.88
C ARG A 169 -19.27 6.31 19.30
N ARG A 170 -18.35 7.08 19.90
CA ARG A 170 -18.64 8.43 20.40
C ARG A 170 -19.11 9.37 19.29
N LEU A 171 -18.48 9.29 18.12
CA LEU A 171 -18.86 10.10 16.96
C LEU A 171 -20.24 9.67 16.43
N TYR A 172 -20.50 8.36 16.36
CA TYR A 172 -21.79 7.82 15.93
C TYR A 172 -22.93 8.23 16.87
N GLU A 173 -22.77 8.05 18.18
CA GLU A 173 -23.79 8.40 19.18
C GLU A 173 -24.14 9.89 19.14
N LYS A 174 -23.13 10.75 19.00
CA LYS A 174 -23.35 12.18 18.81
C LYS A 174 -24.05 12.47 17.49
N CYS A 175 -23.63 11.86 16.40
CA CYS A 175 -24.29 12.00 15.10
C CYS A 175 -25.79 11.68 15.24
N ARG A 176 -26.12 10.52 15.83
CA ARG A 176 -27.49 10.06 16.10
C ARG A 176 -28.29 11.04 16.96
N SER A 177 -27.73 11.50 18.07
CA SER A 177 -28.39 12.45 18.97
C SER A 177 -28.79 13.75 18.27
N TYR A 178 -27.94 14.28 17.38
CA TYR A 178 -28.27 15.46 16.57
C TYR A 178 -29.24 15.16 15.42
N GLN A 179 -29.20 13.96 14.84
CA GLN A 179 -30.18 13.53 13.84
C GLN A 179 -31.59 13.46 14.45
N GLU A 180 -31.71 12.98 15.68
CA GLU A 180 -32.96 12.94 16.44
C GLU A 180 -33.50 14.34 16.76
N GLN A 181 -32.63 15.34 16.83
CA GLN A 181 -32.98 16.77 16.96
C GLN A 181 -33.29 17.44 15.60
N GLY A 182 -33.36 16.67 14.51
CA GLY A 182 -33.69 17.18 13.18
C GLY A 182 -32.50 17.73 12.39
N VAL A 183 -31.25 17.45 12.79
CA VAL A 183 -30.03 17.86 12.06
C VAL A 183 -29.39 16.63 11.36
N PRO A 184 -29.84 16.28 10.14
CA PRO A 184 -29.48 15.02 9.47
C PRO A 184 -28.00 14.90 9.07
N LYS A 185 -27.35 16.04 8.75
CA LYS A 185 -25.94 16.13 8.33
C LYS A 185 -25.16 17.05 9.27
N ASN A 186 -24.92 16.58 10.50
CA ASN A 186 -24.12 17.34 11.47
C ASN A 186 -22.62 16.99 11.37
N TYR A 187 -21.79 17.85 11.98
CA TYR A 187 -20.33 17.70 12.04
C TYR A 187 -19.88 16.31 12.55
N PHE A 188 -20.58 15.72 13.52
CA PHE A 188 -20.22 14.42 14.07
C PHE A 188 -20.48 13.29 13.07
N CYS A 189 -21.51 13.39 12.24
CA CYS A 189 -21.75 12.44 11.15
C CYS A 189 -20.61 12.49 10.11
N THR A 190 -20.20 13.69 9.68
CA THR A 190 -19.06 13.83 8.75
C THR A 190 -17.76 13.32 9.37
N LYS A 191 -17.51 13.61 10.66
CA LYS A 191 -16.34 13.08 11.37
C LYS A 191 -16.40 11.57 11.55
N TYR A 192 -17.57 11.00 11.80
CA TYR A 192 -17.75 9.56 11.84
C TYR A 192 -17.38 8.95 10.50
N LEU A 193 -17.95 9.44 9.39
CA LEU A 193 -17.65 8.95 8.04
C LEU A 193 -16.15 9.05 7.73
N TYR A 194 -15.51 10.17 8.06
CA TYR A 194 -14.07 10.33 7.83
C TYR A 194 -13.21 9.36 8.66
N GLN A 195 -13.60 9.06 9.89
CA GLN A 195 -12.86 8.13 10.74
C GLN A 195 -13.14 6.67 10.36
N SER A 196 -14.38 6.34 10.00
CA SER A 196 -14.77 4.99 9.56
C SER A 196 -14.39 4.71 8.11
N SER A 197 -14.01 5.70 7.29
CA SER A 197 -13.40 5.46 5.97
C SER A 197 -11.94 5.00 6.06
N ARG A 198 -11.33 5.07 7.25
CA ARG A 198 -9.91 4.79 7.44
C ARG A 198 -9.66 3.29 7.48
N LEU A 199 -8.97 2.79 6.47
CA LEU A 199 -8.44 1.42 6.42
C LEU A 199 -7.03 1.42 7.03
N GLY A 200 -6.76 0.46 7.91
CA GLY A 200 -5.54 0.43 8.73
C GLY A 200 -4.85 -0.92 8.80
N LYS A 201 -5.42 -1.95 8.15
CA LYS A 201 -4.86 -3.30 8.07
C LYS A 201 -4.50 -3.59 6.63
N LEU A 202 -3.24 -3.85 6.35
CA LEU A 202 -2.73 -4.38 5.09
C LEU A 202 -2.53 -5.89 5.25
N ASN A 203 -3.19 -6.68 4.41
CA ASN A 203 -2.81 -8.06 4.14
C ASN A 203 -2.08 -8.07 2.80
N LEU A 204 -0.91 -8.72 2.72
CA LEU A 204 -0.07 -8.70 1.54
C LEU A 204 0.51 -10.09 1.29
N ASP A 205 0.11 -10.68 0.17
CA ASP A 205 0.72 -11.87 -0.40
C ASP A 205 1.78 -11.44 -1.41
N ILE A 206 2.97 -12.03 -1.28
CA ILE A 206 4.11 -11.80 -2.16
C ILE A 206 4.54 -13.13 -2.77
N GLU A 207 4.71 -13.14 -4.07
CA GLU A 207 5.29 -14.23 -4.84
C GLU A 207 6.49 -13.68 -5.58
N TYR A 208 7.62 -14.38 -5.54
CA TYR A 208 8.83 -13.95 -6.22
C TYR A 208 9.51 -15.11 -6.93
N HIS A 209 10.10 -14.81 -8.08
CA HIS A 209 10.73 -15.79 -8.96
C HIS A 209 12.07 -15.31 -9.50
N ASN A 210 13.01 -16.25 -9.64
CA ASN A 210 14.35 -16.00 -10.18
C ASN A 210 15.01 -14.74 -9.61
N LEU A 211 14.79 -14.43 -8.33
CA LEU A 211 15.40 -13.28 -7.67
C LEU A 211 16.91 -13.46 -7.66
N ASN A 212 17.59 -12.66 -8.48
CA ASN A 212 19.03 -12.63 -8.46
C ASN A 212 19.47 -11.79 -7.24
N PRO A 213 20.32 -12.30 -6.33
CA PRO A 213 20.78 -11.57 -5.14
C PRO A 213 21.61 -10.30 -5.40
N LEU A 214 21.68 -9.81 -6.63
CA LEU A 214 22.53 -8.69 -7.03
C LEU A 214 21.84 -7.34 -6.79
N HIS A 215 22.39 -6.60 -5.84
CA HIS A 215 22.33 -5.15 -5.64
C HIS A 215 21.36 -4.40 -6.57
N ILE A 216 20.05 -4.47 -6.30
CA ILE A 216 19.11 -3.55 -6.93
C ILE A 216 19.32 -2.19 -6.24
N PRO A 217 19.91 -1.18 -6.90
CA PRO A 217 20.18 0.11 -6.24
C PRO A 217 18.88 0.77 -5.76
N ALA A 218 17.77 0.51 -6.46
CA ALA A 218 16.43 0.94 -6.07
C ALA A 218 15.92 0.27 -4.78
N LEU A 219 16.25 -1.01 -4.52
CA LEU A 219 15.95 -1.65 -3.23
C LEU A 219 16.92 -1.21 -2.14
N HIS A 220 18.18 -0.91 -2.49
CA HIS A 220 19.14 -0.30 -1.56
C HIS A 220 18.70 1.09 -1.11
N ALA A 221 18.08 1.88 -1.98
CA ALA A 221 17.48 3.16 -1.60
C ALA A 221 16.34 2.99 -0.57
N LEU A 222 15.56 1.91 -0.66
CA LEU A 222 14.55 1.55 0.35
C LEU A 222 15.17 1.01 1.65
N HIS A 223 16.41 0.55 1.60
CA HIS A 223 17.17 0.03 2.74
C HIS A 223 17.80 1.13 3.63
N HIS A 224 17.74 2.39 3.20
CA HIS A 224 18.40 3.51 3.89
C HIS A 224 17.63 4.17 5.04
N HIS A 225 16.46 3.64 5.44
CA HIS A 225 15.82 4.10 6.67
C HIS A 225 16.52 3.48 7.88
N SER A 226 17.17 4.36 8.67
CA SER A 226 17.72 4.17 10.02
C SER A 226 17.90 2.69 10.44
N LYS A 227 19.16 2.26 10.65
CA LYS A 227 19.50 0.93 11.19
C LYS A 227 18.69 0.51 12.44
N LYS A 228 18.07 1.46 13.15
CA LYS A 228 17.23 1.23 14.33
C LYS A 228 15.76 0.89 14.02
N HIS A 229 15.25 1.23 12.83
CA HIS A 229 13.86 1.05 12.44
C HIS A 229 13.77 0.72 10.94
N PRO A 230 13.97 -0.55 10.55
CA PRO A 230 13.72 -0.96 9.17
C PRO A 230 12.26 -0.63 8.80
N GLY A 231 12.07 0.04 7.66
CA GLY A 231 10.75 0.28 7.09
C GLY A 231 10.07 -1.03 6.66
N PHE A 232 8.75 -1.01 6.48
CA PHE A 232 7.95 -2.20 6.13
C PHE A 232 8.56 -3.04 5.00
N PHE A 233 8.94 -2.41 3.89
CA PHE A 233 9.54 -3.11 2.75
C PHE A 233 10.93 -3.66 3.03
N SER A 234 11.76 -2.98 3.83
CA SER A 234 13.07 -3.52 4.19
C SER A 234 12.94 -4.79 5.06
N THR A 235 11.96 -4.83 5.96
CA THR A 235 11.62 -6.03 6.74
C THR A 235 11.07 -7.12 5.82
N LEU A 236 10.22 -6.78 4.85
CA LEU A 236 9.67 -7.77 3.91
C LEU A 236 10.77 -8.41 3.07
N LEU A 237 11.66 -7.60 2.49
CA LEU A 237 12.80 -8.06 1.69
C LEU A 237 13.78 -8.93 2.51
N SER A 238 13.97 -8.65 3.80
CA SER A 238 14.86 -9.46 4.65
C SER A 238 14.35 -10.89 4.90
N HIS A 239 13.07 -11.15 4.61
CA HIS A 239 12.45 -12.48 4.74
C HIS A 239 12.31 -13.20 3.38
N MET A 240 12.70 -12.56 2.27
CA MET A 240 12.82 -13.24 0.98
C MET A 240 14.11 -14.07 0.99
N HIS A 241 13.96 -15.38 1.08
CA HIS A 241 15.07 -16.32 1.10
C HIS A 241 15.10 -17.13 -0.19
N GLY A 242 16.28 -17.26 -0.80
CA GLY A 242 16.45 -17.96 -2.07
C GLY A 242 16.04 -17.14 -3.30
N THR A 243 15.99 -17.79 -4.45
CA THR A 243 15.62 -17.18 -5.74
C THR A 243 14.10 -17.17 -5.95
N ASP A 244 13.38 -18.10 -5.33
CA ASP A 244 11.94 -18.30 -5.51
C ASP A 244 11.25 -18.49 -4.17
N GLY A 245 10.02 -18.01 -4.05
CA GLY A 245 9.25 -18.22 -2.83
C GLY A 245 7.99 -17.38 -2.72
N ASN A 246 7.26 -17.63 -1.63
CA ASN A 246 6.02 -16.96 -1.28
C ASN A 246 6.08 -16.46 0.15
N LEU A 247 5.56 -15.25 0.40
CA LEU A 247 5.47 -14.64 1.72
C LEU A 247 4.07 -14.08 1.95
N HIS A 248 3.58 -14.20 3.17
CA HIS A 248 2.38 -13.51 3.63
C HIS A 248 2.77 -12.53 4.73
N ALA A 249 2.42 -11.27 4.55
CA ALA A 249 2.70 -10.19 5.49
C ALA A 249 1.40 -9.48 5.90
N VAL A 250 1.26 -9.24 7.21
CA VAL A 250 0.15 -8.45 7.76
C VAL A 250 0.74 -7.25 8.50
N SER A 251 0.30 -6.06 8.14
CA SER A 251 0.67 -4.81 8.81
C SER A 251 -0.58 -4.10 9.31
N GLN A 252 -0.54 -3.59 10.55
CA GLN A 252 -1.67 -2.90 11.16
C GLN A 252 -1.23 -1.59 11.80
N VAL A 253 -1.96 -0.51 11.49
CA VAL A 253 -1.71 0.83 12.03
C VAL A 253 -2.96 1.32 12.79
N PRO A 254 -2.94 1.32 14.14
CA PRO A 254 -4.08 1.80 14.94
C PRO A 254 -4.31 3.31 14.76
N ALA A 255 -5.53 3.77 15.02
CA ALA A 255 -5.96 5.18 14.82
C ALA A 255 -5.31 6.17 15.80
N HIS A 256 -4.92 5.68 16.97
CA HIS A 256 -4.29 6.49 18.01
C HIS A 256 -3.44 5.60 18.92
N LYS A 257 -2.23 6.08 19.26
CA LYS A 257 -1.57 5.68 20.51
C LYS A 257 -2.02 6.65 21.59
N GLN A 258 -2.93 6.25 22.48
CA GLN A 258 -2.91 6.84 23.82
C GLN A 258 -1.68 6.30 24.55
N PRO A 259 -0.94 7.13 25.31
CA PRO A 259 0.17 6.65 26.12
C PRO A 259 -0.39 5.81 27.28
N HIS A 260 -0.33 4.48 27.16
CA HIS A 260 -0.61 3.61 28.30
C HIS A 260 0.62 3.54 29.21
N HIS A 261 0.48 4.08 30.43
CA HIS A 261 1.32 3.74 31.57
C HIS A 261 1.18 2.24 31.85
N VAL A 262 2.27 1.49 31.71
CA VAL A 262 2.35 0.09 32.16
C VAL A 262 2.74 0.09 33.64
N ARG A 263 1.84 -0.38 34.51
CA ARG A 263 2.13 -0.70 35.91
C ARG A 263 2.57 -2.15 35.97
N GLY A 264 3.86 -2.41 36.18
CA GLY A 264 4.38 -3.75 36.42
C GLY A 264 3.94 -4.27 37.78
N SER A 265 3.51 -5.53 37.85
CA SER A 265 3.50 -6.30 39.09
C SER A 265 4.35 -7.55 38.90
N SER A 266 5.45 -7.62 39.63
CA SER A 266 6.24 -8.82 39.83
C SER A 266 5.90 -9.41 41.19
N SER A 267 5.70 -10.73 41.27
CA SER A 267 6.00 -11.49 42.50
C SER A 267 6.38 -12.95 42.17
N PRO A 268 7.33 -13.58 42.89
CA PRO A 268 8.05 -14.78 42.45
C PRO A 268 7.66 -16.07 43.21
N ARG A 269 8.18 -17.21 42.69
CA ARG A 269 8.33 -18.60 43.26
C ARG A 269 7.64 -19.64 42.35
N GLY A 270 8.21 -20.77 41.90
CA GLY A 270 9.50 -21.44 42.09
C GLY A 270 9.67 -22.65 41.12
N ARG A 271 10.86 -23.27 41.14
CA ARG A 271 11.42 -24.52 40.55
C ARG A 271 10.40 -25.60 40.06
N SER A 272 10.60 -26.49 39.07
CA SER A 272 11.77 -27.04 38.32
C SER A 272 11.32 -28.10 37.27
N ARG A 273 12.22 -28.42 36.31
CA ARG A 273 12.41 -29.64 35.46
C ARG A 273 12.05 -29.54 33.95
N LEU A 274 13.04 -29.92 33.12
CA LEU A 274 13.12 -30.03 31.65
C LEU A 274 12.57 -31.41 31.14
N PRO A 275 12.56 -31.74 29.81
CA PRO A 275 11.69 -31.27 28.72
C PRO A 275 10.99 -32.49 27.99
N PRO A 276 10.22 -32.34 26.88
CA PRO A 276 10.85 -32.33 25.54
C PRO A 276 10.13 -31.45 24.47
N ARG A 277 10.95 -31.09 23.46
CA ARG A 277 10.67 -30.61 22.09
C ARG A 277 9.21 -30.41 21.64
N THR A 278 8.90 -29.19 21.19
CA THR A 278 8.05 -28.89 20.01
C THR A 278 8.24 -27.42 19.57
N CYS A 279 8.01 -27.17 18.28
CA CYS A 279 8.31 -25.99 17.46
C CYS A 279 8.02 -24.60 18.09
N PRO A 280 8.82 -23.55 17.82
CA PRO A 280 8.44 -22.19 18.18
C PRO A 280 7.50 -21.61 17.13
N ARG A 281 6.20 -21.51 17.47
CA ARG A 281 5.37 -20.38 17.03
C ARG A 281 5.86 -19.14 17.78
N LEU A 282 6.45 -18.18 17.08
CA LEU A 282 6.87 -16.91 17.67
C LEU A 282 5.87 -15.80 17.32
N HIS A 283 5.03 -15.48 18.30
CA HIS A 283 4.38 -14.17 18.39
C HIS A 283 5.44 -13.15 18.83
N ALA A 284 5.81 -12.22 17.95
CA ALA A 284 6.65 -11.09 18.32
C ALA A 284 5.76 -9.95 18.87
N SER A 285 5.62 -9.88 20.19
CA SER A 285 5.18 -8.66 20.90
C SER A 285 6.37 -7.72 21.06
N SER A 286 6.30 -6.50 20.52
CA SER A 286 7.29 -5.46 20.80
C SER A 286 6.69 -4.34 21.66
N GLY A 287 7.27 -4.19 22.85
CA GLY A 287 6.94 -3.16 23.83
C GLY A 287 7.55 -1.80 23.48
N THR A 288 6.92 -0.79 24.09
CA THR A 288 7.02 0.66 23.91
C THR A 288 8.37 1.31 24.23
N SER A 289 8.75 2.33 23.44
CA SER A 289 9.50 3.51 23.90
C SER A 289 9.23 4.71 22.97
N SER A 290 9.10 5.88 23.59
CA SER A 290 8.62 7.18 23.14
C SER A 290 9.59 7.98 22.27
N ILE A 291 9.18 8.42 21.07
CA ILE A 291 9.76 9.54 20.29
C ILE A 291 8.61 10.17 19.45
N PRO A 292 8.53 11.52 19.31
CA PRO A 292 7.40 12.26 18.74
C PRO A 292 7.23 12.03 17.23
N TYR A 293 5.98 12.15 16.77
CA TYR A 293 5.53 12.26 15.37
C TYR A 293 6.59 12.04 14.27
N PRO A 294 6.59 10.88 13.58
CA PRO A 294 7.00 10.89 12.20
C PRO A 294 5.81 11.43 11.39
N ARG A 295 5.96 12.65 10.86
CA ARG A 295 5.17 13.08 9.71
C ARG A 295 5.21 11.96 8.68
N VAL A 296 4.05 11.57 8.17
CA VAL A 296 3.89 10.64 7.06
C VAL A 296 4.44 11.31 5.80
N HIS A 297 5.77 11.33 5.70
CA HIS A 297 6.51 11.58 4.49
C HIS A 297 7.40 10.37 4.31
N GLN A 298 7.45 9.86 3.08
CA GLN A 298 8.22 8.70 2.61
C GLN A 298 7.45 7.37 2.55
N LEU A 299 6.32 7.43 1.85
CA LEU A 299 6.02 6.53 0.72
C LEU A 299 5.17 7.26 -0.33
N ALA A 300 5.39 8.58 -0.43
CA ALA A 300 4.52 9.48 -1.15
C ALA A 300 4.80 9.64 -2.65
N GLY A 301 5.65 8.79 -3.23
CA GLY A 301 6.05 8.92 -4.63
C GLY A 301 5.11 8.24 -5.63
N VAL A 302 4.52 7.09 -5.29
CA VAL A 302 3.77 6.28 -6.28
C VAL A 302 2.43 5.75 -5.75
N LEU A 303 2.27 5.53 -4.43
CA LEU A 303 1.00 5.08 -3.84
C LEU A 303 0.17 6.18 -3.14
N VAL A 304 0.75 7.37 -2.90
CA VAL A 304 0.07 8.47 -2.15
C VAL A 304 -0.62 9.49 -3.07
N ILE A 305 -0.44 9.39 -4.39
CA ILE A 305 -1.14 10.30 -5.32
C ILE A 305 -2.67 10.03 -5.34
N LEU A 306 -3.14 8.91 -4.77
CA LEU A 306 -4.55 8.53 -4.78
C LEU A 306 -5.34 8.88 -3.50
N GLN A 307 -4.72 9.53 -2.50
CA GLN A 307 -5.41 9.84 -1.24
C GLN A 307 -5.81 11.32 -1.03
N THR A 308 -5.62 12.19 -2.03
CA THR A 308 -5.86 13.65 -1.86
C THR A 308 -7.06 14.24 -2.61
N ARG A 309 -7.93 13.46 -3.27
CA ARG A 309 -9.19 13.97 -3.83
C ARG A 309 -10.34 12.95 -3.76
N ALA A 310 -10.85 12.72 -2.56
CA ALA A 310 -12.19 12.19 -2.33
C ALA A 310 -12.72 12.72 -1.00
N LEU A 311 -12.80 14.05 -0.89
CA LEU A 311 -13.58 14.80 0.09
C LEU A 311 -14.19 16.02 -0.61
#